data_AF-A0A8S2WL72-F1
#
_entry.id   AF-A0A8S2WL72-F1
#
_cell.length_a   1.000
_cell.length_b   1.000
_cell.length_c   1.000
_cell.angle_alpha   90.00
_cell.angle_beta   90.00
_cell.angle_gamma   90.00
#
_symmetry.space_group_name_H-M   'P 1'
#
loop_
_entity.id
_entity.type
_entity.pdbx_description
1 polymer ?
#
loop_
_entity_poly.entity_id
_entity_poly.type
_entity_poly.pdbx_seq_one_letter_code
_entity_poly.pdbx_strand_id
1 'polypeptide(L)'
;HNPAIGYCQGMNFIVAVALLLVEPEDAFWLLIAITECHLNNYYDIGLIGAQVDQYVLKDLLKQKAPDIDQHFEINEVEITSLTLNWFMA
;
A
#
# COMPACT_ATOMS: atom_id res chain seq x y z
N HIS A 1 -11.39 -16.67 7.60
CA HIS A 1 -9.93 -16.65 7.85
C HIS A 1 -9.24 -17.15 6.60
N ASN A 2 -8.43 -16.30 5.95
CA ASN A 2 -7.76 -16.62 4.68
C ASN A 2 -6.25 -16.85 4.93
N PRO A 3 -5.76 -18.10 4.95
CA PRO A 3 -4.37 -18.41 5.28
C PRO A 3 -3.37 -18.03 4.19
N ALA A 4 -3.81 -17.73 2.95
CA ALA A 4 -2.92 -17.31 1.87
C ALA A 4 -2.47 -15.85 2.03
N ILE A 5 -3.32 -15.01 2.61
CA ILE A 5 -3.04 -13.59 2.87
C ILE A 5 -2.56 -13.41 4.32
N GLY A 6 -3.20 -14.13 5.27
CA GLY A 6 -2.91 -13.97 6.69
C GLY A 6 -3.25 -12.56 7.19
N TYR A 7 -2.59 -12.14 8.28
CA TYR A 7 -2.64 -10.75 8.74
C TYR A 7 -1.39 -10.03 8.24
N CYS A 8 -1.59 -8.93 7.52
CA CYS A 8 -0.53 -8.04 7.10
C CYS A 8 -0.62 -6.72 7.87
N GLN A 9 0.55 -6.20 8.30
CA GLN A 9 0.64 -4.92 8.99
C GLN A 9 0.23 -3.80 8.03
N GLY A 10 -0.91 -3.16 8.31
CA GLY A 10 -1.62 -2.25 7.40
C GLY A 10 -3.13 -2.50 7.43
N MET A 11 -3.54 -3.77 7.47
CA MET A 11 -4.97 -4.15 7.53
C MET A 11 -5.68 -3.58 8.77
N ASN A 12 -4.97 -3.49 9.90
CA ASN A 12 -5.52 -2.91 11.13
C ASN A 12 -5.88 -1.43 10.96
N PHE A 13 -5.14 -0.66 10.16
CA PHE A 13 -5.47 0.74 9.87
C PHE A 13 -6.73 0.84 9.03
N ILE A 14 -6.85 0.04 7.97
CA ILE A 14 -8.06 -0.03 7.14
C ILE A 14 -9.29 -0.33 8.01
N VAL A 15 -9.21 -1.38 8.84
CA VAL A 15 -10.33 -1.77 9.72
C VAL A 15 -10.61 -0.69 10.75
N ALA A 16 -9.59 -0.08 11.36
CA ALA A 16 -9.79 0.99 12.34
C ALA A 16 -10.51 2.20 11.72
N VAL A 17 -10.15 2.61 10.51
CA VAL A 17 -10.83 3.70 9.78
C VAL A 17 -12.25 3.29 9.40
N ALA A 18 -12.46 2.06 8.91
CA ALA A 18 -13.78 1.57 8.56
C ALA A 18 -14.73 1.56 9.77
N LEU A 19 -14.25 1.12 10.94
CA LEU A 19 -15.02 1.08 12.18
C LEU A 19 -15.43 2.46 12.71
N LEU A 20 -14.83 3.56 12.21
CA LEU A 20 -15.31 4.91 12.50
C LEU A 20 -16.57 5.29 11.71
N LEU A 21 -16.88 4.55 10.64
CA LEU A 21 -17.89 4.92 9.65
C LEU A 21 -19.03 3.90 9.55
N VAL A 22 -18.75 2.62 9.78
CA VAL A 22 -19.72 1.52 9.58
C VAL A 22 -19.71 0.52 10.75
N GLU A 23 -20.72 -0.35 10.79
CA GLU A 23 -20.79 -1.40 11.81
C GLU A 23 -19.68 -2.46 11.63
N PRO A 24 -19.33 -3.22 12.68
CA PRO A 24 -18.21 -4.17 12.62
C PRO A 24 -18.31 -5.23 11.51
N GLU A 25 -19.52 -5.68 11.19
CA GLU A 25 -19.74 -6.64 10.10
C GLU A 25 -19.44 -6.00 8.73
N ASP A 26 -19.90 -4.78 8.49
CA ASP A 26 -19.62 -4.04 7.26
C ASP A 26 -18.13 -3.71 7.14
N ALA A 27 -17.47 -3.34 8.24
CA ALA A 27 -16.03 -3.09 8.26
C ALA A 27 -15.22 -4.34 7.89
N PHE A 28 -15.68 -5.52 8.32
CA PHE A 28 -15.09 -6.80 7.93
C PHE A 28 -15.25 -7.08 6.43
N TRP A 29 -16.46 -6.90 5.89
CA TRP A 29 -16.70 -7.09 4.46
C TRP A 29 -15.97 -6.06 3.59
N LEU A 30 -15.83 -4.82 4.07
CA LEU A 30 -15.04 -3.79 3.42
C LEU A 30 -13.55 -4.17 3.38
N LEU A 31 -12.99 -4.70 4.47
CA LEU A 31 -11.61 -5.21 4.47
C LEU A 31 -11.45 -6.28 3.39
N ILE A 32 -12.35 -7.27 3.33
CA ILE A 32 -12.30 -8.33 2.31
C ILE A 32 -12.35 -7.73 0.91
N ALA A 33 -13.29 -6.82 0.64
CA ALA A 33 -13.41 -6.17 -0.67
C ALA A 33 -12.12 -5.44 -1.06
N ILE A 34 -11.49 -4.72 -0.13
CA ILE A 34 -10.23 -4.03 -0.38
C ILE A 34 -9.10 -5.04 -0.66
N THR A 35 -8.91 -6.04 0.20
CA THR A 35 -7.74 -6.94 0.12
C THR A 35 -7.86 -8.02 -0.94
N GLU A 36 -9.08 -8.44 -1.30
CA GLU A 36 -9.31 -9.57 -2.21
C GLU A 36 -9.96 -9.19 -3.54
N CYS A 37 -10.57 -7.99 -3.67
CA CYS A 37 -11.20 -7.58 -4.93
C CYS A 37 -10.51 -6.39 -5.60
N HIS A 38 -9.96 -5.45 -4.83
CA HIS A 38 -9.38 -4.21 -5.37
C HIS A 38 -7.84 -4.20 -5.36
N LEU A 39 -7.22 -4.59 -4.24
CA LEU A 39 -5.76 -4.52 -4.03
C LEU A 39 -5.15 -5.92 -3.99
N ASN A 40 -5.36 -6.67 -5.07
CA ASN A 40 -4.84 -8.03 -5.21
C ASN A 40 -3.31 -8.04 -5.03
N ASN A 41 -2.82 -8.95 -4.19
CA ASN A 41 -1.39 -9.13 -3.89
C ASN A 41 -0.71 -7.95 -3.15
N TYR A 42 -1.45 -6.95 -2.65
CA TYR A 42 -0.84 -5.88 -1.83
C TYR A 42 -0.50 -6.37 -0.43
N TYR A 43 -1.33 -7.24 0.13
CA TYR A 43 -1.22 -7.70 1.51
C TYR A 43 -0.74 -9.15 1.62
N ASP A 44 -0.16 -9.71 0.55
CA ASP A 44 0.49 -11.02 0.62
C ASP A 44 1.81 -10.95 1.40
N ILE A 45 2.44 -12.10 1.67
CA ILE A 45 3.69 -12.19 2.43
C ILE A 45 4.83 -11.39 1.76
N GLY A 46 4.79 -11.24 0.43
CA GLY A 46 5.81 -10.56 -0.35
C GLY A 46 5.53 -9.08 -0.62
N LEU A 47 4.32 -8.59 -0.33
CA LEU A 47 3.83 -7.26 -0.69
C LEU A 47 4.03 -6.93 -2.18
N ILE A 48 3.91 -7.94 -3.05
CA ILE A 48 4.35 -7.82 -4.46
C ILE A 48 3.58 -6.71 -5.18
N GLY A 49 2.26 -6.63 -4.96
CA GLY A 49 1.42 -5.58 -5.55
C GLY A 49 1.85 -4.18 -5.11
N ALA A 50 2.10 -3.99 -3.82
CA ALA A 50 2.56 -2.71 -3.28
C ALA A 50 3.94 -2.31 -3.82
N GLN A 51 4.88 -3.27 -3.91
CA GLN A 51 6.21 -3.00 -4.47
C GLN A 51 6.15 -2.58 -5.94
N VAL A 52 5.33 -3.24 -6.76
CA VAL A 52 5.15 -2.88 -8.18
C VAL A 52 4.67 -1.43 -8.29
N ASP A 53 3.69 -1.05 -7.49
CA ASP A 53 3.16 0.32 -7.47
C ASP A 53 4.18 1.36 -6.99
N GLN A 54 5.07 1.00 -6.05
CA GLN A 54 6.18 1.88 -5.68
C GLN A 54 7.16 2.12 -6.84
N TYR A 55 7.43 1.12 -7.67
CA TYR A 55 8.25 1.32 -8.86
C TYR A 55 7.54 2.20 -9.89
N VAL A 56 6.22 2.05 -10.04
CA VAL A 56 5.42 2.97 -10.88
C VAL A 56 5.50 4.40 -10.36
N LEU A 57 5.44 4.62 -9.04
CA LEU A 57 5.64 5.94 -8.43
C LEU A 57 7.02 6.53 -8.74
N LYS A 58 8.08 5.72 -8.65
CA LYS A 58 9.45 6.13 -9.01
C LYS A 58 9.54 6.59 -10.47
N ASP A 59 8.92 5.85 -11.39
CA ASP A 59 8.89 6.22 -12.81
C ASP A 59 8.02 7.45 -13.10
N LEU A 60 6.93 7.64 -12.34
CA LEU A 60 6.10 8.83 -12.43
C LEU A 60 6.82 10.06 -11.89
N LEU A 61 7.62 9.94 -10.83
CA LEU A 61 8.39 11.05 -10.28
C LEU A 61 9.39 11.59 -11.31
N LYS A 62 10.10 10.71 -12.01
CA LYS A 62 10.99 11.07 -13.14
C LYS A 62 10.28 11.87 -14.22
N GLN A 63 9.04 11.51 -14.53
CA GLN A 63 8.28 12.14 -15.61
C GLN A 63 7.57 13.42 -15.20
N LYS A 64 7.11 13.51 -13.95
CA LYS A 64 6.22 14.57 -13.47
C LYS A 64 6.90 15.59 -12.56
N ALA A 65 7.97 15.20 -11.88
CA ALA A 65 8.74 16.04 -10.97
C ALA A 65 10.24 15.69 -11.04
N PRO A 66 10.89 15.87 -12.20
CA PRO A 66 12.29 15.50 -12.40
C PRO A 66 13.24 16.21 -11.43
N ASP A 67 12.93 17.44 -11.03
CA ASP A 67 13.73 18.19 -10.06
C ASP A 67 13.76 17.51 -8.68
N ILE A 68 12.64 16.87 -8.29
CA ILE A 68 12.52 16.13 -7.03
C ILE A 68 13.24 14.78 -7.15
N ASP A 69 13.06 14.07 -8.25
CA ASP A 69 13.77 12.81 -8.51
C ASP A 69 15.29 13.02 -8.47
N GLN A 70 15.80 14.04 -9.17
CA GLN A 70 17.21 14.40 -9.15
C GLN A 70 17.69 14.77 -7.73
N HIS A 71 16.87 15.47 -6.95
CA HIS A 71 17.21 15.79 -5.57
C HIS A 71 17.37 14.52 -4.72
N PHE A 72 16.50 13.53 -4.88
CA PHE A 72 16.66 12.25 -4.19
C PHE A 72 17.90 11.49 -4.66
N GLU A 73 18.19 11.47 -5.97
CA GLU A 73 19.40 10.84 -6.51
C GLU A 73 20.69 11.46 -5.96
N ILE A 74 20.79 12.80 -5.93
CA ILE A 74 21.97 13.52 -5.40
C ILE A 74 22.22 13.20 -3.92
N ASN A 75 21.14 12.98 -3.15
CA ASN A 75 21.23 12.66 -1.74
C ASN A 75 21.25 11.15 -1.44
N GLU A 76 21.37 10.30 -2.47
CA GLU A 76 21.39 8.84 -2.35
C GLU A 76 20.16 8.26 -1.60
N VAL A 77 19.00 8.90 -1.77
CA VAL A 77 17.75 8.49 -1.12
C VAL A 77 16.93 7.61 -2.05
N GLU A 78 16.78 6.34 -1.68
CA GLU A 78 15.93 5.41 -2.42
C GLU A 78 14.44 5.58 -2.02
N ILE A 79 13.65 6.18 -2.91
CA ILE A 79 12.24 6.50 -2.64
C ILE A 79 11.37 5.29 -2.29
N THR A 80 11.70 4.12 -2.85
CA THR A 80 10.99 2.87 -2.54
C THR A 80 11.20 2.43 -1.07
N SER A 81 12.25 2.89 -0.40
CA SER A 81 12.44 2.63 1.04
C SER A 81 11.53 3.45 1.94
N LEU A 82 10.98 4.57 1.44
CA LEU A 82 10.18 5.52 2.21
C LEU A 82 8.67 5.37 1.99
N THR A 83 8.30 4.90 0.81
CA THR A 83 6.93 5.04 0.30
C THR A 83 6.06 3.81 0.46
N LEU A 84 6.59 2.68 0.96
CA LEU A 84 5.84 1.41 0.98
C LEU A 84 4.59 1.53 1.84
N ASN A 85 4.73 2.20 2.99
CA ASN A 85 3.60 2.47 3.88
C ASN A 85 2.53 3.37 3.25
N TRP A 86 2.84 4.18 2.23
CA TRP A 86 1.83 5.02 1.56
C TRP A 86 0.84 4.17 0.76
N PHE A 87 1.23 2.98 0.33
CA PHE A 87 0.38 2.04 -0.41
C PHE A 87 -0.33 1.02 0.49
N MET A 88 0.06 0.94 1.76
CA MET A 88 -0.40 -0.07 2.72
C MET A 88 -1.26 0.50 3.86
N ALA A 89 -1.37 1.83 3.96
CA ALA A 89 -2.02 2.54 5.06
C ALA A 89 -3.20 3.41 4.60
#